data_AF-A0A4R0JPE7-F1
#
_entry.id   AF-A0A4R0JPE7-F1
#
_cell.length_a   1.000
_cell.length_b   1.000
_cell.length_c   1.000
_cell.angle_alpha   90.00
_cell.angle_beta   90.00
_cell.angle_gamma   90.00
#
_symmetry.space_group_name_H-M   'P 1'
#
loop_
_entity.id
_entity.type
_entity.pdbx_description
1 polymer ?
#
loop_
_entity_poly.entity_id
_entity_poly.type
_entity_poly.pdbx_seq_one_letter_code
_entity_poly.pdbx_strand_id
1 'polypeptide(L)'
;MAGARSAGRLVKAWGTGVKDIPRNTSWLLSKALTPLEATKDAAGSATHAAGGGLVDIARHAGASVLDALPVGDSIELRLQRARTAADEAHQAEDEAVREAEEAKARSDEARQIAERCRAYVRDVEREQAQEVSDKVAEARREADARVERARAAAQADADRVVQRAQAEADDRVAKAREEAETAQAKAKQTMADATASLAEARRLADEATEATKAAAEEAHRQAAQLAANADREAKSADERVREAEQVRSRAGAQRKGNGRAQATADLNEMTKTDLLNLAMTEDVKGRSAMSKTELVTALKRSSSSKRH
;
A
#
# COMPACT_ATOMS: atom_id res chain seq x y z
N MET A 1 10.39 -9.04 2.01
CA MET A 1 11.86 -9.22 2.06
C MET A 1 12.50 -7.96 1.51
N ALA A 2 13.42 -7.36 2.27
CA ALA A 2 14.20 -6.13 2.02
C ALA A 2 13.38 -4.82 1.93
N GLY A 3 13.47 -3.82 2.82
CA GLY A 3 14.39 -3.59 3.95
C GLY A 3 15.56 -2.66 3.59
N ALA A 4 15.34 -1.34 3.63
CA ALA A 4 16.36 -0.29 3.86
C ALA A 4 15.63 1.07 3.99
N ARG A 5 15.33 1.53 5.21
CA ARG A 5 16.15 2.41 6.07
C ARG A 5 16.25 3.86 5.60
N SER A 6 15.50 4.66 6.33
CA SER A 6 15.55 6.09 6.55
C SER A 6 16.96 6.66 6.71
N ALA A 7 17.28 7.72 5.96
CA ALA A 7 18.32 8.69 6.30
C ALA A 7 18.10 9.98 5.47
N GLY A 8 18.18 11.14 6.13
CA GLY A 8 18.31 12.42 5.42
C GLY A 8 17.32 13.52 5.80
N ARG A 9 17.19 13.86 7.09
CA ARG A 9 16.79 15.22 7.49
C ARG A 9 18.04 16.09 7.44
N LEU A 10 18.15 16.95 6.43
CA LEU A 10 19.11 18.05 6.36
C LEU A 10 18.34 19.36 6.43
N VAL A 11 18.27 19.91 7.64
CA VAL A 11 17.79 21.27 7.91
C VAL A 11 18.88 22.24 7.43
N LYS A 12 18.58 23.04 6.42
CA LYS A 12 19.32 24.27 6.09
C LYS A 12 18.52 25.44 6.65
N ALA A 13 18.92 25.92 7.83
CA ALA A 13 18.56 27.24 8.33
C ALA A 13 19.84 28.08 8.30
N TRP A 14 19.92 29.00 7.34
CA TRP A 14 20.87 30.10 7.32
C TRP A 14 20.09 31.39 7.43
N GLY A 15 20.51 32.23 8.37
CA GLY A 15 20.25 33.66 8.37
C GLY A 15 18.87 34.08 8.87
N THR A 16 18.76 34.36 10.17
CA THR A 16 18.37 35.69 10.68
C THR A 16 18.35 35.66 12.20
N GLY A 17 18.88 36.71 12.81
CA GLY A 17 18.52 37.10 14.17
C GLY A 17 19.54 36.76 15.24
N VAL A 18 20.46 37.69 15.45
CA VAL A 18 21.11 37.98 16.74
C VAL A 18 20.02 38.08 17.82
N LYS A 19 19.73 37.00 18.55
CA LYS A 19 18.86 37.04 19.73
C LYS A 19 18.92 35.79 20.62
N ASP A 20 20.13 35.33 20.95
CA ASP A 20 20.32 34.48 22.13
C ASP A 20 21.58 34.93 22.87
N ILE A 21 21.39 35.97 23.68
CA ILE A 21 22.30 36.30 24.77
C ILE A 21 21.80 35.48 25.97
N PRO A 22 22.55 34.46 26.45
CA PRO A 22 22.19 33.80 27.70
C PRO A 22 22.16 34.83 28.83
N ARG A 23 21.03 34.91 29.55
CA ARG A 23 20.75 35.82 30.68
C ARG A 23 21.59 35.49 31.94
N ASN A 24 22.89 35.25 31.80
CA ASN A 24 23.79 35.09 32.94
C ASN A 24 25.19 35.74 32.74
N THR A 25 25.29 36.74 31.87
CA THR A 25 26.53 37.53 31.69
C THR A 25 26.48 38.90 32.37
N SER A 26 25.35 39.26 33.01
CA SER A 26 25.22 40.48 33.81
C SER A 26 26.04 40.49 35.10
N TRP A 27 26.67 39.37 35.49
CA TRP A 27 27.57 39.32 36.65
C TRP A 27 29.06 39.47 36.28
N LEU A 28 29.45 39.29 35.01
CA LEU A 28 30.85 39.42 34.57
C LEU A 28 31.20 40.79 33.97
N LEU A 29 30.24 41.70 33.83
CA LEU A 29 30.45 43.07 33.33
C LEU A 29 30.49 44.14 34.45
N SER A 30 30.79 43.74 35.70
CA SER A 30 30.97 44.66 36.84
C SER A 30 32.44 44.79 37.29
N LYS A 31 33.42 44.29 36.51
CA LYS A 31 34.83 44.28 36.93
C LYS A 31 35.87 44.88 35.99
N ALA A 32 35.47 45.56 34.92
CA ALA A 32 36.44 46.27 34.11
C ALA A 32 35.85 47.53 33.47
N LEU A 33 36.54 48.64 33.72
CA LEU A 33 36.44 49.96 33.07
C LEU A 33 35.41 50.95 33.66
N THR A 34 35.78 51.53 34.81
CA THR A 34 36.18 52.95 34.82
C THR A 34 37.65 53.05 35.25
N PRO A 35 38.58 53.38 34.34
CA PRO A 35 39.88 53.98 34.65
C PRO A 35 39.68 55.51 34.77
N LEU A 36 40.04 56.13 35.89
CA LEU A 36 41.37 56.64 36.25
C LEU A 36 41.48 58.14 35.92
N GLU A 37 41.32 58.97 36.96
CA GLU A 37 42.08 60.18 37.30
C GLU A 37 41.27 60.96 38.37
N ALA A 38 41.80 61.37 39.53
CA ALA A 38 43.18 61.44 39.97
C ALA A 38 43.27 61.48 41.52
N THR A 39 44.29 60.77 42.05
CA THR A 39 44.94 60.92 43.37
C THR A 39 44.10 60.54 44.61
N LYS A 40 44.57 59.79 45.62
CA LYS A 40 45.92 59.71 46.17
C LYS A 40 45.98 58.53 47.17
N ASP A 41 46.76 57.50 46.85
CA ASP A 41 47.55 56.78 47.85
C ASP A 41 49.01 57.24 47.66
N ALA A 42 49.66 57.50 48.79
CA ALA A 42 51.04 57.98 48.99
C ALA A 42 51.34 59.49 48.84
N ALA A 43 51.89 60.03 49.94
CA ALA A 43 52.50 61.36 50.17
C ALA A 43 51.56 62.55 50.52
N GLY A 44 51.40 62.75 51.83
CA GLY A 44 50.77 63.90 52.49
C GLY A 44 50.09 63.43 53.78
N SER A 45 50.69 63.44 54.97
CA SER A 45 51.30 64.61 55.60
C SER A 45 50.44 65.86 55.33
N ALA A 46 49.64 66.25 56.34
CA ALA A 46 48.63 67.34 56.33
C ALA A 46 47.40 67.05 55.43
N THR A 47 46.13 67.06 55.85
CA THR A 47 45.45 67.71 56.98
C THR A 47 43.98 67.21 57.05
N HIS A 48 43.67 66.42 58.06
CA HIS A 48 42.41 66.35 58.83
C HIS A 48 42.84 65.54 60.08
N ALA A 49 43.41 66.14 61.13
CA ALA A 49 42.78 67.12 62.02
C ALA A 49 41.30 66.77 62.28
N ALA A 50 41.08 66.23 63.48
CA ALA A 50 39.82 65.90 64.15
C ALA A 50 39.38 64.42 64.07
N GLY A 51 40.14 63.55 64.74
CA GLY A 51 39.77 62.14 64.95
C GLY A 51 40.82 61.32 65.71
N GLY A 52 41.99 61.89 65.97
CA GLY A 52 42.91 61.42 67.00
C GLY A 52 42.65 62.17 68.31
N GLY A 53 42.52 61.42 69.41
CA GLY A 53 42.63 61.99 70.76
C GLY A 53 41.43 61.78 71.67
N LEU A 54 40.98 60.53 71.89
CA LEU A 54 40.18 60.22 73.09
C LEU A 54 40.80 59.12 73.98
N VAL A 55 42.00 58.62 73.65
CA VAL A 55 42.73 57.65 74.48
C VAL A 55 44.08 58.19 75.01
N ASP A 56 44.55 59.38 74.58
CA ASP A 56 45.84 59.96 75.02
C ASP A 56 45.76 61.37 75.66
N ILE A 57 44.59 61.80 76.12
CA ILE A 57 44.40 63.07 76.88
C ILE A 57 44.37 62.80 78.41
N ALA A 58 44.70 61.59 78.85
CA ALA A 58 44.70 61.21 80.26
C ALA A 58 46.06 61.28 80.97
N ARG A 59 47.12 61.88 80.38
CA ARG A 59 48.46 61.87 81.01
C ARG A 59 49.25 63.18 81.13
N HIS A 60 48.80 64.31 80.61
CA HIS A 60 49.50 65.59 80.82
C HIS A 60 48.54 66.72 81.21
N ALA A 61 48.13 66.71 82.48
CA ALA A 61 47.70 67.90 83.23
C ALA A 61 47.89 67.63 84.73
N GLY A 62 49.07 67.13 85.08
CA GLY A 62 49.55 67.08 86.46
C GLY A 62 50.41 68.30 86.74
N ALA A 63 50.12 68.97 87.84
CA ALA A 63 50.95 69.96 88.52
C ALA A 63 51.16 71.31 87.83
N SER A 64 50.20 72.22 88.04
CA SER A 64 50.47 73.63 88.39
C SER A 64 49.28 74.19 89.15
N VAL A 65 49.08 73.68 90.37
CA VAL A 65 48.29 74.33 91.43
C VAL A 65 49.31 74.98 92.35
N LEU A 66 49.76 76.17 91.97
CA LEU A 66 50.37 77.10 92.89
C LEU A 66 49.69 78.46 92.67
N ASP A 67 49.20 78.96 93.80
CA ASP A 67 48.95 80.37 94.07
C ASP A 67 47.65 80.98 93.54
N ALA A 68 46.59 80.81 94.33
CA ALA A 68 45.58 81.84 94.52
C ALA A 68 44.86 81.59 95.85
N LEU A 69 45.52 81.93 96.96
CA LEU A 69 44.81 82.18 98.21
C LEU A 69 44.05 83.51 98.06
N PRO A 70 42.70 83.54 98.13
CA PRO A 70 41.97 84.79 98.06
C PRO A 70 41.97 85.45 99.45
N VAL A 71 43.00 86.24 99.72
CA VAL A 71 43.05 87.13 100.88
C VAL A 71 42.36 88.44 100.51
N GLY A 72 41.18 88.70 101.07
CA GLY A 72 40.63 90.08 101.13
C GLY A 72 39.27 90.38 100.48
N ASP A 73 38.46 89.39 100.07
CA ASP A 73 37.09 89.67 99.60
C ASP A 73 36.05 89.46 100.70
N SER A 74 35.17 90.45 100.90
CA SER A 74 34.07 90.41 101.86
C SER A 74 33.08 89.27 101.53
N ILE A 75 32.45 88.70 102.57
CA ILE A 75 31.49 87.59 102.45
C ILE A 75 30.34 87.96 101.49
N GLU A 76 29.91 89.22 101.47
CA GLU A 76 28.98 89.79 100.49
C GLU A 76 29.40 89.54 99.04
N LEU A 77 30.67 89.78 98.67
CA LEU A 77 31.14 89.64 97.29
C LEU A 77 31.12 88.17 96.84
N ARG A 78 31.37 87.22 97.76
CA ARG A 78 31.28 85.78 97.48
C ARG A 78 29.83 85.32 97.32
N LEU A 79 28.91 85.81 98.15
CA LEU A 79 27.48 85.56 98.01
C LEU A 79 26.92 86.15 96.71
N GLN A 80 27.37 87.34 96.32
CA GLN A 80 27.00 87.98 95.06
C GLN A 80 27.53 87.18 93.86
N ARG A 81 28.79 86.75 93.88
CA ARG A 81 29.37 85.87 92.84
C ARG A 81 28.66 84.52 92.75
N ALA A 82 28.29 83.94 93.89
CA ALA A 82 27.55 82.68 93.93
C ALA A 82 26.12 82.83 93.36
N ARG A 83 25.46 83.97 93.62
CA ARG A 83 24.15 84.29 93.01
C ARG A 83 24.28 84.51 91.51
N THR A 84 25.25 85.30 91.05
CA THR A 84 25.49 85.50 89.61
C THR A 84 25.82 84.18 88.91
N ALA A 85 26.65 83.33 89.51
CA ALA A 85 26.95 82.01 88.95
C ALA A 85 25.74 81.06 88.95
N ALA A 86 24.86 81.14 89.95
CA ALA A 86 23.61 80.38 89.98
C ALA A 86 22.61 80.89 88.93
N ASP A 87 22.51 82.20 88.73
CA ASP A 87 21.66 82.82 87.71
C ASP A 87 22.17 82.48 86.30
N GLU A 88 23.49 82.52 86.07
CA GLU A 88 24.11 82.07 84.81
C GLU A 88 23.89 80.57 84.56
N ALA A 89 23.99 79.75 85.61
CA ALA A 89 23.72 78.31 85.52
C ALA A 89 22.25 78.03 85.17
N HIS A 90 21.31 78.77 85.77
CA HIS A 90 19.89 78.65 85.44
C HIS A 90 19.58 79.13 84.02
N GLN A 91 20.19 80.21 83.55
CA GLN A 91 20.04 80.66 82.16
C GLN A 91 20.59 79.63 81.17
N ALA A 92 21.75 79.03 81.47
CA ALA A 92 22.33 77.98 80.65
C ALA A 92 21.46 76.69 80.65
N GLU A 93 20.84 76.36 81.78
CA GLU A 93 19.87 75.26 81.88
C GLU A 93 18.63 75.52 81.02
N ASP A 94 18.04 76.72 81.12
CA ASP A 94 16.88 77.12 80.31
C ASP A 94 17.18 77.12 78.80
N GLU A 95 18.38 77.55 78.41
CA GLU A 95 18.83 77.51 77.01
C GLU A 95 19.03 76.07 76.53
N ALA A 96 19.67 75.21 77.33
CA ALA A 96 19.85 73.79 77.00
C ALA A 96 18.51 73.05 76.89
N VAL A 97 17.53 73.35 77.75
CA VAL A 97 16.18 72.79 77.65
C VAL A 97 15.50 73.22 76.36
N ARG A 98 15.60 74.51 75.99
CA ARG A 98 15.02 75.02 74.74
C ARG A 98 15.65 74.36 73.51
N GLU A 99 16.98 74.23 73.48
CA GLU A 99 17.67 73.53 72.39
C GLU A 99 17.28 72.05 72.32
N ALA A 100 17.11 71.38 73.46
CA ALA A 100 16.65 70.00 73.51
C ALA A 100 15.21 69.84 73.01
N GLU A 101 14.32 70.78 73.31
CA GLU A 101 12.95 70.80 72.79
C GLU A 101 12.92 71.03 71.28
N GLU A 102 13.71 71.96 70.76
CA GLU A 102 13.85 72.17 69.31
C GLU A 102 14.44 70.94 68.61
N ALA A 103 15.47 70.32 69.18
CA ALA A 103 16.07 69.11 68.64
C ALA A 103 15.06 67.95 68.62
N LYS A 104 14.25 67.82 69.68
CA LYS A 104 13.15 66.85 69.74
C LYS A 104 12.09 67.12 68.67
N ALA A 105 11.65 68.36 68.51
CA ALA A 105 10.67 68.74 67.49
C ALA A 105 11.16 68.42 66.08
N ARG A 106 12.42 68.74 65.76
CA ARG A 106 13.04 68.39 64.47
C ARG A 106 13.19 66.88 64.29
N SER A 107 13.49 66.14 65.37
CA SER A 107 13.57 64.67 65.34
C SER A 107 12.21 64.04 65.05
N ASP A 108 11.15 64.52 65.71
CA ASP A 108 9.78 64.05 65.50
C ASP A 108 9.29 64.37 64.07
N GLU A 109 9.61 65.56 63.55
CA GLU A 109 9.31 65.91 62.16
C GLU A 109 10.05 65.00 61.16
N ALA A 110 11.36 64.78 61.38
CA ALA A 110 12.15 63.88 60.54
C ALA A 110 11.60 62.44 60.56
N ARG A 111 11.14 61.97 61.72
CA ARG A 111 10.50 60.66 61.86
C ARG A 111 9.19 60.58 61.07
N GLN A 112 8.34 61.60 61.16
CA GLN A 112 7.08 61.65 60.40
C GLN A 112 7.32 61.69 58.89
N ILE A 113 8.33 62.44 58.43
CA ILE A 113 8.73 62.45 57.01
C ILE A 113 9.22 61.06 56.59
N ALA A 114 10.09 60.42 57.37
CA ALA A 114 10.58 59.07 57.07
C ALA A 114 9.47 58.01 57.05
N GLU A 115 8.46 58.13 57.92
CA GLU A 115 7.28 57.26 57.91
C GLU A 115 6.41 57.49 56.67
N ARG A 116 6.16 58.75 56.29
CA ARG A 116 5.44 59.09 55.04
C ARG A 116 6.17 58.62 53.79
N CYS A 117 7.47 58.83 53.69
CA CYS A 117 8.27 58.33 52.56
C CYS A 117 8.23 56.81 52.46
N ARG A 118 8.32 56.10 53.60
CA ARG A 118 8.20 54.63 53.62
C ARG A 118 6.80 54.13 53.28
N ALA A 119 5.74 54.87 53.63
CA ALA A 119 4.38 54.55 53.21
C ALA A 119 4.23 54.73 51.69
N TYR A 120 4.67 55.88 51.17
CA TYR A 120 4.63 56.18 49.74
C TYR A 120 5.38 55.14 48.90
N VAL A 121 6.60 54.76 49.29
CA VAL A 121 7.36 53.72 48.57
C VAL A 121 6.60 52.39 48.55
N ARG A 122 6.01 51.97 49.68
CA ARG A 122 5.21 50.73 49.73
C ARG A 122 3.97 50.78 48.85
N ASP A 123 3.31 51.92 48.77
CA ASP A 123 2.14 52.10 47.91
C ASP A 123 2.52 52.04 46.43
N VAL A 124 3.62 52.72 46.03
CA VAL A 124 4.16 52.65 44.67
C VAL A 124 4.60 51.23 44.31
N GLU A 125 5.29 50.52 45.21
CA GLU A 125 5.68 49.13 45.01
C GLU A 125 4.46 48.21 44.79
N ARG A 126 3.39 48.42 45.57
CA ARG A 126 2.14 47.65 45.43
C ARG A 126 1.45 47.92 44.10
N GLU A 127 1.35 49.19 43.69
CA GLU A 127 0.76 49.58 42.40
C GLU A 127 1.55 48.99 41.23
N GLN A 128 2.89 49.09 41.27
CA GLN A 128 3.74 48.54 40.23
C GLN A 128 3.70 47.01 40.19
N ALA A 129 3.65 46.34 41.35
CA ALA A 129 3.47 44.90 41.41
C ALA A 129 2.14 44.46 40.79
N GLN A 130 1.06 45.21 41.05
CA GLN A 130 -0.25 44.95 40.46
C GLN A 130 -0.24 45.14 38.94
N GLU A 131 0.33 46.24 38.44
CA GLU A 131 0.45 46.50 37.01
C GLU A 131 1.24 45.40 36.27
N VAL A 132 2.35 44.95 36.87
CA VAL A 132 3.13 43.83 36.32
C VAL A 132 2.31 42.54 36.32
N SER A 133 1.58 42.25 37.40
CA SER A 133 0.70 41.09 37.49
C SER A 133 -0.38 41.10 36.40
N ASP A 134 -1.02 42.24 36.18
CA ASP A 134 -2.08 42.40 35.18
C ASP A 134 -1.55 42.20 33.76
N LYS A 135 -0.39 42.80 33.44
CA LYS A 135 0.29 42.61 32.15
C LYS A 135 0.69 41.15 31.93
N VAL A 136 1.18 40.46 32.96
CA VAL A 136 1.52 39.04 32.87
C VAL A 136 0.26 38.19 32.65
N ALA A 137 -0.84 38.50 33.34
CA ALA A 137 -2.10 37.79 33.17
C ALA A 137 -2.68 37.98 31.76
N GLU A 138 -2.62 39.19 31.21
CA GLU A 138 -3.03 39.48 29.84
C GLU A 138 -2.17 38.74 28.81
N ALA A 139 -0.85 38.81 28.95
CA ALA A 139 0.08 38.11 28.06
C ALA A 139 -0.14 36.58 28.08
N ARG A 140 -0.44 36.01 29.25
CA ARG A 140 -0.79 34.59 29.38
C ARG A 140 -2.09 34.26 28.64
N ARG A 141 -3.16 35.05 28.86
CA ARG A 141 -4.43 34.86 28.14
C ARG A 141 -4.27 34.94 26.63
N GLU A 142 -3.48 35.89 26.13
CA GLU A 142 -3.19 35.99 24.71
C GLU A 142 -2.42 34.79 24.17
N ALA A 143 -1.40 34.32 24.90
CA ALA A 143 -0.61 33.17 24.52
C ALA A 143 -1.48 31.91 24.45
N ASP A 144 -2.29 31.68 25.47
CA ASP A 144 -3.24 30.55 25.53
C ASP A 144 -4.24 30.62 24.37
N ALA A 145 -4.81 31.81 24.09
CA ALA A 145 -5.72 32.01 22.97
C ALA A 145 -5.05 31.79 21.60
N ARG A 146 -3.74 32.05 21.46
CA ARG A 146 -3.00 31.72 20.23
C ARG A 146 -2.78 30.21 20.11
N VAL A 147 -2.44 29.54 21.21
CA VAL A 147 -2.26 28.08 21.24
C VAL A 147 -3.56 27.37 20.89
N GLU A 148 -4.69 27.77 21.48
CA GLU A 148 -5.99 27.16 21.18
C GLU A 148 -6.42 27.39 19.73
N ARG A 149 -6.21 28.58 19.18
CA ARG A 149 -6.45 28.83 17.74
C ARG A 149 -5.57 27.95 16.85
N ALA A 150 -4.29 27.80 17.19
CA ALA A 150 -3.38 26.94 16.43
C ALA A 150 -3.79 25.47 16.52
N ARG A 151 -4.21 24.99 17.70
CA ARG A 151 -4.74 23.64 17.90
C ARG A 151 -6.01 23.39 17.08
N ALA A 152 -6.97 24.31 17.14
CA ALA A 152 -8.21 24.21 16.38
C ALA A 152 -7.96 24.20 14.86
N ALA A 153 -7.05 25.05 14.36
CA ALA A 153 -6.66 25.05 12.96
C ALA A 153 -5.99 23.73 12.55
N ALA A 154 -5.04 23.24 13.35
CA ALA A 154 -4.37 21.97 13.10
C ALA A 154 -5.35 20.79 13.11
N GLN A 155 -6.31 20.78 14.04
CA GLN A 155 -7.35 19.75 14.09
C GLN A 155 -8.25 19.82 12.85
N ALA A 156 -8.70 21.01 12.45
CA ALA A 156 -9.52 21.18 11.25
C ALA A 156 -8.78 20.72 9.98
N ASP A 157 -7.48 20.99 9.87
CA ASP A 157 -6.67 20.52 8.75
C ASP A 157 -6.50 18.99 8.77
N ALA A 158 -6.27 18.39 9.95
CA ALA A 158 -6.23 16.94 10.11
C ALA A 158 -7.56 16.28 9.71
N ASP A 159 -8.69 16.84 10.16
CA ASP A 159 -10.03 16.35 9.83
C ASP A 159 -10.29 16.43 8.31
N ARG A 160 -9.86 17.51 7.64
CA ARG A 160 -9.96 17.61 6.17
C ARG A 160 -9.15 16.54 5.45
N VAL A 161 -7.96 16.20 5.96
CA VAL A 161 -7.14 15.11 5.38
C VAL A 161 -7.85 13.78 5.53
N VAL A 162 -8.40 13.48 6.71
CA VAL A 162 -9.17 12.25 6.96
C VAL A 162 -10.41 12.20 6.07
N GLN A 163 -11.17 13.29 5.96
CA GLN A 163 -12.35 13.37 5.10
C GLN A 163 -12.00 13.14 3.62
N ARG A 164 -10.90 13.71 3.12
CA ARG A 164 -10.44 13.47 1.74
C ARG A 164 -10.04 12.03 1.52
N ALA A 165 -9.30 11.43 2.45
CA ALA A 165 -8.90 10.03 2.37
C ALA A 165 -10.12 9.09 2.39
N GLN A 166 -11.12 9.40 3.22
CA GLN A 166 -12.38 8.64 3.26
C GLN A 166 -13.15 8.77 1.94
N ALA A 167 -13.30 9.98 1.40
CA ALA A 167 -13.98 10.20 0.13
C ALA A 167 -13.28 9.48 -1.04
N GLU A 168 -11.95 9.47 -1.07
CA GLU A 168 -11.18 8.73 -2.07
C GLU A 168 -11.36 7.21 -1.92
N ALA A 169 -11.36 6.70 -0.68
CA ALA A 169 -11.62 5.29 -0.42
C ALA A 169 -13.03 4.88 -0.87
N ASP A 170 -14.04 5.71 -0.58
CA ASP A 170 -15.44 5.46 -0.97
C ASP A 170 -15.61 5.48 -2.50
N ASP A 171 -14.96 6.42 -3.21
CA ASP A 171 -14.93 6.46 -4.68
C ASP A 171 -14.30 5.20 -5.28
N ARG A 172 -13.19 4.72 -4.72
CA ARG A 172 -12.54 3.47 -5.16
C ARG A 172 -13.44 2.26 -4.93
N VAL A 173 -14.12 2.18 -3.79
CA VAL A 173 -15.08 1.10 -3.50
C VAL A 173 -16.26 1.16 -4.47
N ALA A 174 -16.78 2.35 -4.77
CA ALA A 174 -17.88 2.53 -5.72
C ALA A 174 -17.48 2.04 -7.13
N LYS A 175 -16.32 2.46 -7.64
CA LYS A 175 -15.79 2.02 -8.93
C LYS A 175 -15.57 0.50 -8.99
N ALA A 176 -14.97 -0.08 -7.95
CA ALA A 176 -14.76 -1.52 -7.88
C ALA A 176 -16.09 -2.30 -7.88
N ARG A 177 -17.15 -1.77 -7.25
CA ARG A 177 -18.49 -2.37 -7.28
C ARG A 177 -19.11 -2.28 -8.67
N GLU A 178 -19.02 -1.13 -9.34
CA GLU A 178 -19.51 -0.96 -10.71
C GLU A 178 -18.82 -1.91 -11.70
N GLU A 179 -17.50 -2.06 -11.59
CA GLU A 179 -16.72 -3.03 -12.38
C GLU A 179 -17.17 -4.47 -12.11
N ALA A 180 -17.38 -4.83 -10.84
CA ALA A 180 -17.86 -6.15 -10.46
C ALA A 180 -19.28 -6.44 -10.98
N GLU A 181 -20.18 -5.46 -10.92
CA GLU A 181 -21.53 -5.56 -11.47
C GLU A 181 -21.51 -5.72 -12.99
N THR A 182 -20.68 -4.95 -13.69
CA THR A 182 -20.49 -5.07 -15.13
C THR A 182 -19.94 -6.44 -15.52
N ALA A 183 -18.94 -6.94 -14.79
CA ALA A 183 -18.37 -8.26 -15.00
C ALA A 183 -19.42 -9.37 -14.75
N GLN A 184 -20.23 -9.24 -13.70
CA GLN A 184 -21.31 -10.17 -13.39
C GLN A 184 -22.38 -10.17 -14.49
N ALA A 185 -22.79 -9.00 -14.98
CA ALA A 185 -23.76 -8.86 -16.05
C ALA A 185 -23.26 -9.53 -17.34
N LYS A 186 -22.00 -9.30 -17.70
CA LYS A 186 -21.35 -9.96 -18.85
C LYS A 186 -21.29 -11.48 -18.67
N ALA A 187 -20.92 -11.96 -17.49
CA ALA A 187 -20.90 -13.40 -17.22
C ALA A 187 -22.28 -14.03 -17.38
N LYS A 188 -23.33 -13.39 -16.85
CA LYS A 188 -24.73 -13.84 -17.02
C LYS A 188 -25.14 -13.89 -18.48
N GLN A 189 -24.79 -12.88 -19.28
CA GLN A 189 -25.06 -12.85 -20.71
C GLN A 189 -24.35 -14.01 -21.43
N THR A 190 -23.05 -14.20 -21.21
CA THR A 190 -22.30 -15.31 -21.82
C THR A 190 -22.90 -16.68 -21.46
N MET A 191 -23.34 -16.86 -20.21
CA MET A 191 -24.02 -18.10 -19.79
C MET A 191 -25.36 -18.30 -20.50
N ALA A 192 -26.14 -17.23 -20.69
CA ALA A 192 -27.39 -17.29 -21.44
C ALA A 192 -27.14 -17.67 -22.91
N ASP A 193 -26.16 -17.04 -23.56
CA ASP A 193 -25.77 -17.30 -24.96
C ASP A 193 -25.25 -18.74 -25.15
N ALA A 194 -24.43 -19.23 -24.21
CA ALA A 194 -23.95 -20.61 -24.22
C ALA A 194 -25.12 -21.60 -24.04
N THR A 195 -26.07 -21.29 -23.17
CA THR A 195 -27.26 -22.13 -22.96
C THR A 195 -28.14 -22.19 -24.20
N ALA A 196 -28.37 -21.04 -24.86
CA ALA A 196 -29.10 -20.97 -26.12
C ALA A 196 -28.39 -21.77 -27.22
N SER A 197 -27.08 -21.64 -27.34
CA SER A 197 -26.27 -22.38 -28.33
C SER A 197 -26.33 -23.89 -28.11
N LEU A 198 -26.29 -24.35 -26.85
CA LEU A 198 -26.44 -25.76 -26.50
C LEU A 198 -27.85 -26.29 -26.81
N ALA A 199 -28.89 -25.48 -26.60
CA ALA A 199 -30.25 -25.84 -26.94
C ALA A 199 -30.42 -25.99 -28.47
N GLU A 200 -29.85 -25.07 -29.25
CA GLU A 200 -29.85 -25.15 -30.71
C GLU A 200 -29.07 -26.37 -31.22
N ALA A 201 -27.88 -26.63 -30.67
CA ALA A 201 -27.08 -27.81 -31.03
C ALA A 201 -27.84 -29.12 -30.78
N ARG A 202 -28.57 -29.22 -29.66
CA ARG A 202 -29.44 -30.38 -29.38
C ARG A 202 -30.58 -30.50 -30.40
N ARG A 203 -31.26 -29.40 -30.71
CA ARG A 203 -32.32 -29.38 -31.73
C ARG A 203 -31.81 -29.89 -33.09
N LEU A 204 -30.63 -29.42 -33.51
CA LEU A 204 -30.00 -29.86 -34.76
C LEU A 204 -29.57 -31.33 -34.71
N ALA A 205 -29.09 -31.82 -33.57
CA ALA A 205 -28.74 -33.22 -33.40
C ALA A 205 -29.97 -34.14 -33.45
N ASP A 206 -31.09 -33.72 -32.86
CA ASP A 206 -32.36 -34.43 -32.93
C ASP A 206 -32.89 -34.46 -34.37
N GLU A 207 -32.84 -33.32 -35.07
CA GLU A 207 -33.22 -33.21 -36.49
C GLU A 207 -32.37 -34.12 -37.39
N ALA A 208 -31.05 -34.15 -37.19
CA ALA A 208 -30.14 -35.04 -37.91
C ALA A 208 -30.40 -36.52 -37.62
N THR A 209 -30.75 -36.84 -36.36
CA THR A 209 -31.11 -38.20 -35.95
C THR A 209 -32.39 -38.66 -36.63
N GLU A 210 -33.42 -37.81 -36.66
CA GLU A 210 -34.69 -38.12 -37.35
C GLU A 210 -34.49 -38.24 -38.87
N ALA A 211 -33.69 -37.36 -39.48
CA ALA A 211 -33.35 -37.48 -40.90
C ALA A 211 -32.61 -38.79 -41.21
N THR A 212 -31.68 -39.21 -40.34
CA THR A 212 -30.95 -40.48 -40.48
C THR A 212 -31.89 -41.69 -40.34
N LYS A 213 -32.81 -41.67 -39.38
CA LYS A 213 -33.83 -42.73 -39.23
C LYS A 213 -34.73 -42.80 -40.46
N ALA A 214 -35.24 -41.67 -40.95
CA ALA A 214 -36.09 -41.61 -42.13
C ALA A 214 -35.37 -42.17 -43.37
N ALA A 215 -34.10 -41.79 -43.58
CA ALA A 215 -33.28 -42.32 -44.67
C ALA A 215 -33.02 -43.83 -44.53
N ALA A 216 -32.74 -44.32 -43.32
CA ALA A 216 -32.56 -45.74 -43.05
C ALA A 216 -33.85 -46.55 -43.32
N GLU A 217 -35.01 -46.05 -42.89
CA GLU A 217 -36.30 -46.67 -43.18
C GLU A 217 -36.61 -46.70 -44.67
N GLU A 218 -36.30 -45.62 -45.40
CA GLU A 218 -36.47 -45.58 -46.85
C GLU A 218 -35.56 -46.59 -47.55
N ALA A 219 -34.28 -46.66 -47.15
CA ALA A 219 -33.35 -47.66 -47.65
C ALA A 219 -33.82 -49.09 -47.36
N HIS A 220 -34.37 -49.35 -46.16
CA HIS A 220 -34.98 -50.64 -45.82
C HIS A 220 -36.20 -50.97 -46.68
N ARG A 221 -37.08 -50.00 -46.95
CA ARG A 221 -38.22 -50.17 -47.86
C ARG A 221 -37.76 -50.53 -49.27
N GLN A 222 -36.78 -49.80 -49.80
CA GLN A 222 -36.21 -50.06 -51.13
C GLN A 222 -35.55 -51.45 -51.20
N ALA A 223 -34.77 -51.81 -50.19
CA ALA A 223 -34.13 -53.13 -50.10
C ALA A 223 -35.17 -54.27 -50.04
N ALA A 224 -36.24 -54.11 -49.25
CA ALA A 224 -37.33 -55.08 -49.17
C ALA A 224 -38.08 -55.22 -50.50
N GLN A 225 -38.33 -54.11 -51.21
CA GLN A 225 -38.93 -54.14 -52.54
C GLN A 225 -38.03 -54.85 -53.55
N LEU A 226 -36.72 -54.58 -53.53
CA LEU A 226 -35.75 -55.24 -54.40
C LEU A 226 -35.68 -56.75 -54.12
N ALA A 227 -35.63 -57.15 -52.85
CA ALA A 227 -35.67 -58.56 -52.46
C ALA A 227 -36.96 -59.25 -52.93
N ALA A 228 -38.13 -58.61 -52.76
CA ALA A 228 -39.40 -59.14 -53.23
C ALA A 228 -39.51 -59.22 -54.77
N ASN A 229 -38.85 -58.32 -55.50
CA ASN A 229 -38.71 -58.41 -56.95
C ASN A 229 -37.80 -59.59 -57.34
N ALA A 230 -36.64 -59.71 -56.70
CA ALA A 230 -35.69 -60.81 -56.93
C ALA A 230 -36.31 -62.19 -56.63
N ASP A 231 -37.10 -62.32 -55.56
CA ASP A 231 -37.83 -63.56 -55.25
C ASP A 231 -38.87 -63.92 -56.31
N ARG A 232 -39.57 -62.92 -56.87
CA ARG A 232 -40.53 -63.12 -57.96
C ARG A 232 -39.82 -63.56 -59.24
N GLU A 233 -38.72 -62.91 -59.57
CA GLU A 233 -37.90 -63.27 -60.72
C GLU A 233 -37.33 -64.69 -60.57
N ALA A 234 -36.80 -65.03 -59.39
CA ALA A 234 -36.32 -66.37 -59.06
C ALA A 234 -37.41 -67.43 -59.23
N LYS A 235 -38.61 -67.21 -58.67
CA LYS A 235 -39.76 -68.12 -58.86
C LYS A 235 -40.14 -68.26 -60.33
N SER A 236 -40.17 -67.17 -61.10
CA SER A 236 -40.47 -67.22 -62.53
C SER A 236 -39.38 -67.96 -63.33
N ALA A 237 -38.12 -67.86 -62.91
CA ALA A 237 -37.01 -68.61 -63.49
C ALA A 237 -37.14 -70.09 -63.16
N ASP A 238 -37.45 -70.45 -61.91
CA ASP A 238 -37.71 -71.82 -61.48
C ASP A 238 -38.89 -72.44 -62.22
N GLU A 239 -39.97 -71.67 -62.45
CA GLU A 239 -41.11 -72.08 -63.26
C GLU A 239 -40.69 -72.34 -64.72
N ARG A 240 -39.95 -71.42 -65.34
CA ARG A 240 -39.40 -71.62 -66.70
C ARG A 240 -38.47 -72.83 -66.78
N VAL A 241 -37.67 -73.09 -65.75
CA VAL A 241 -36.83 -74.29 -65.65
C VAL A 241 -37.70 -75.54 -65.56
N ARG A 242 -38.73 -75.55 -64.69
CA ARG A 242 -39.68 -76.67 -64.59
C ARG A 242 -40.43 -76.90 -65.90
N GLU A 243 -40.86 -75.86 -66.59
CA GLU A 243 -41.48 -75.95 -67.92
C GLU A 243 -40.50 -76.53 -68.94
N ALA A 244 -39.26 -76.06 -68.98
CA ALA A 244 -38.22 -76.60 -69.84
C ALA A 244 -37.90 -78.07 -69.51
N GLU A 245 -37.91 -78.46 -68.23
CA GLU A 245 -37.77 -79.85 -67.79
C GLU A 245 -38.99 -80.70 -68.18
N GLN A 246 -40.21 -80.15 -68.14
CA GLN A 246 -41.42 -80.81 -68.65
C GLN A 246 -41.36 -81.00 -70.17
N VAL A 247 -40.90 -80.00 -70.92
CA VAL A 247 -40.66 -80.12 -72.36
C VAL A 247 -39.57 -81.14 -72.64
N ARG A 248 -38.47 -81.14 -71.88
CA ARG A 248 -37.39 -82.12 -71.99
C ARG A 248 -37.86 -83.53 -71.65
N SER A 249 -38.70 -83.70 -70.63
CA SER A 249 -39.25 -85.02 -70.26
C SER A 249 -40.31 -85.48 -71.25
N ARG A 250 -41.11 -84.59 -71.87
CA ARG A 250 -41.96 -84.90 -73.04
C ARG A 250 -41.12 -85.30 -74.25
N ALA A 251 -40.07 -84.54 -74.58
CA ALA A 251 -39.13 -84.90 -75.64
C ALA A 251 -38.36 -86.20 -75.32
N GLY A 252 -38.09 -86.47 -74.05
CA GLY A 252 -37.49 -87.69 -73.53
C GLY A 252 -38.43 -88.89 -73.57
N ALA A 253 -39.73 -88.69 -73.31
CA ALA A 253 -40.78 -89.69 -73.46
C ALA A 253 -41.05 -89.99 -74.94
N GLN A 254 -40.94 -88.99 -75.81
CA GLN A 254 -40.99 -89.16 -77.27
C GLN A 254 -39.71 -89.82 -77.83
N ARG A 255 -38.56 -89.66 -77.16
CA ARG A 255 -37.30 -90.40 -77.45
C ARG A 255 -37.23 -91.80 -76.81
N LYS A 256 -38.05 -92.12 -75.80
CA LYS A 256 -38.16 -93.46 -75.19
C LYS A 256 -39.14 -94.38 -75.93
N GLY A 257 -39.38 -94.11 -77.22
CA GLY A 257 -40.07 -94.98 -78.17
C GLY A 257 -39.20 -95.45 -79.34
N ASN A 258 -37.91 -95.09 -79.41
CA ASN A 258 -37.00 -95.62 -80.43
C ASN A 258 -35.65 -96.00 -79.81
N GLY A 259 -35.32 -97.30 -79.96
CA GLY A 259 -34.11 -97.97 -79.47
C GLY A 259 -32.82 -97.24 -79.87
N ARG A 260 -31.80 -97.25 -79.02
CA ARG A 260 -30.87 -98.38 -78.82
C ARG A 260 -30.24 -98.83 -80.13
N ALA A 261 -29.08 -98.24 -80.48
CA ALA A 261 -27.84 -98.94 -80.85
C ALA A 261 -26.88 -98.01 -81.63
N GLN A 262 -25.58 -98.27 -81.46
CA GLN A 262 -24.46 -97.97 -82.39
C GLN A 262 -24.00 -96.50 -82.50
N ALA A 263 -22.71 -96.19 -82.62
CA ALA A 263 -21.54 -97.01 -82.94
C ALA A 263 -20.27 -96.37 -82.35
N THR A 264 -19.50 -97.14 -81.57
CA THR A 264 -18.04 -97.08 -81.67
C THR A 264 -17.67 -97.93 -82.88
N ALA A 265 -17.57 -97.30 -84.05
CA ALA A 265 -17.24 -97.96 -85.31
C ALA A 265 -15.86 -98.63 -85.22
N ASP A 266 -15.80 -99.89 -85.63
CA ASP A 266 -14.58 -100.68 -85.64
C ASP A 266 -13.71 -100.27 -86.84
N LEU A 267 -12.59 -99.60 -86.58
CA LEU A 267 -11.70 -99.01 -87.59
C LEU A 267 -11.15 -100.05 -88.61
N ASN A 268 -11.25 -101.34 -88.32
CA ASN A 268 -10.78 -102.41 -89.19
C ASN A 268 -11.67 -102.65 -90.43
N GLU A 269 -12.96 -102.30 -90.36
CA GLU A 269 -13.90 -102.54 -91.46
C GLU A 269 -13.91 -101.40 -92.50
N MET A 270 -13.43 -100.21 -92.13
CA MET A 270 -13.42 -99.03 -93.00
C MET A 270 -12.53 -99.22 -94.23
N THR A 271 -12.87 -98.64 -95.37
CA THR A 271 -12.02 -98.75 -96.56
C THR A 271 -10.74 -97.93 -96.38
N LYS A 272 -9.69 -98.24 -97.15
CA LYS A 272 -8.41 -97.48 -97.08
C LYS A 272 -8.64 -95.99 -97.32
N THR A 273 -9.59 -95.63 -98.18
CA THR A 273 -9.95 -94.25 -98.52
C THR A 273 -10.61 -93.54 -97.33
N ASP A 274 -11.49 -94.21 -96.61
CA ASP A 274 -12.14 -93.64 -95.42
C ASP A 274 -11.14 -93.43 -94.28
N LEU A 275 -10.19 -94.37 -94.13
CA LEU A 275 -9.10 -94.24 -93.17
C LEU A 275 -8.12 -93.12 -93.52
N LEU A 276 -7.91 -92.83 -94.81
CA LEU A 276 -7.10 -91.69 -95.24
C LEU A 276 -7.78 -90.36 -94.91
N ASN A 277 -9.10 -90.26 -95.08
CA ASN A 277 -9.87 -89.08 -94.73
C ASN A 277 -9.88 -88.85 -93.22
N LEU A 278 -10.09 -89.91 -92.43
CA LEU A 278 -10.03 -89.81 -90.97
C LEU A 278 -8.61 -89.45 -90.49
N ALA A 279 -7.58 -90.03 -91.09
CA ALA A 279 -6.18 -89.69 -90.84
C ALA A 279 -5.81 -88.26 -91.27
N MET A 280 -6.52 -87.68 -92.23
CA MET A 280 -6.38 -86.27 -92.60
C MET A 280 -7.01 -85.36 -91.54
N THR A 281 -8.16 -85.72 -90.99
CA THR A 281 -8.80 -84.97 -89.90
C THR A 281 -7.98 -85.01 -88.61
N GLU A 282 -7.34 -86.13 -88.31
CA GLU A 282 -6.45 -86.28 -87.13
C GLU A 282 -4.98 -85.92 -87.39
N ASP A 283 -4.68 -85.30 -88.54
CA ASP A 283 -3.35 -84.81 -88.95
C ASP A 283 -2.19 -85.83 -88.85
N VAL A 284 -2.44 -87.07 -89.27
CA VAL A 284 -1.41 -88.11 -89.32
C VAL A 284 -0.45 -87.84 -90.49
N LYS A 285 0.83 -87.61 -90.19
CA LYS A 285 1.91 -87.36 -91.17
C LYS A 285 2.25 -88.63 -91.98
N GLY A 286 2.47 -88.48 -93.28
CA GLY A 286 2.82 -89.59 -94.19
C GLY A 286 1.64 -90.48 -94.63
N ARG A 287 0.39 -90.08 -94.32
CA ARG A 287 -0.83 -90.89 -94.52
C ARG A 287 -1.01 -91.47 -95.92
N SER A 288 -0.64 -90.75 -96.99
CA SER A 288 -0.85 -91.15 -98.38
C SER A 288 -0.01 -92.36 -98.82
N ALA A 289 1.13 -92.63 -98.18
CA ALA A 289 2.00 -93.77 -98.49
C ALA A 289 1.71 -95.02 -97.65
N MET A 290 0.85 -94.92 -96.63
CA MET A 290 0.59 -96.01 -95.68
C MET A 290 -0.38 -97.05 -96.24
N SER A 291 -0.20 -98.31 -95.82
CA SER A 291 -1.16 -99.40 -96.02
C SER A 291 -2.37 -99.25 -95.08
N LYS A 292 -3.47 -99.95 -95.38
CA LYS A 292 -4.72 -99.90 -94.59
C LYS A 292 -4.47 -100.22 -93.10
N THR A 293 -3.65 -101.23 -92.83
CA THR A 293 -3.29 -101.67 -91.48
C THR A 293 -2.44 -100.64 -90.74
N GLU A 294 -1.54 -99.95 -91.44
CA GLU A 294 -0.73 -98.86 -90.87
C GLU A 294 -1.59 -97.65 -90.52
N LEU A 295 -2.59 -97.31 -91.34
CA LEU A 295 -3.52 -96.21 -91.06
C LEU A 295 -4.38 -96.48 -89.82
N VAL A 296 -4.92 -97.69 -89.65
CA VAL A 296 -5.68 -98.04 -88.44
C VAL A 296 -4.82 -97.93 -87.18
N THR A 297 -3.56 -98.36 -87.27
CA THR A 297 -2.62 -98.32 -86.14
C THR A 297 -2.24 -96.89 -85.79
N ALA A 298 -1.98 -96.04 -86.80
CA ALA A 298 -1.65 -94.64 -86.61
C ALA A 298 -2.82 -93.83 -86.00
N LEU A 299 -4.05 -94.09 -86.44
CA LEU A 299 -5.27 -93.47 -85.89
C LEU A 299 -5.55 -93.90 -84.45
N LYS A 300 -5.36 -95.19 -84.12
CA LYS A 300 -5.45 -95.65 -82.72
C LYS A 300 -4.42 -94.94 -81.85
N ARG A 301 -3.17 -94.78 -82.32
CA ARG A 301 -2.11 -94.09 -81.57
C ARG A 301 -2.34 -92.58 -81.40
N SER A 302 -2.87 -91.88 -82.41
CA SER A 302 -3.21 -90.46 -82.25
C SER A 302 -4.36 -90.27 -81.25
N SER A 303 -5.37 -91.14 -81.32
CA SER A 303 -6.52 -91.10 -80.40
C SER A 303 -6.13 -91.38 -78.94
N SER A 304 -5.12 -92.21 -78.69
CA SER A 304 -4.59 -92.44 -77.33
C SER A 304 -3.70 -91.30 -76.84
N SER A 305 -2.94 -90.65 -77.73
CA SER A 305 -2.08 -89.52 -77.37
C SER A 305 -2.85 -88.25 -77.02
N LYS A 306 -4.10 -88.11 -77.47
CA LYS A 306 -4.97 -86.96 -77.19
C LYS A 306 -5.75 -87.09 -75.87
N ARG A 307 -5.60 -88.23 -75.19
CA ARG A 307 -6.26 -88.54 -73.90
C ARG A 307 -5.30 -88.50 -72.69
N HIS A 308 -4.05 -88.10 -72.90
CA HIS A 308 -3.08 -87.74 -71.85
C HIS A 308 -2.64 -86.30 -72.07
#